data_AF-A0A9E3GNG0-F1
#
_entry.id   AF-A0A9E3GNG0-F1
#
_cell.length_a   1.000
_cell.length_b   1.000
_cell.length_c   1.000
_cell.angle_alpha   90.00
_cell.angle_beta   90.00
_cell.angle_gamma   90.00
#
_symmetry.space_group_name_H-M   'P 1'
#
loop_
_entity.id
_entity.type
_entity.pdbx_description
1 polymer ?
#
loop_
_entity_poly.entity_id
_entity_poly.type
_entity_poly.pdbx_seq_one_letter_code
_entity_poly.pdbx_strand_id
1 'polypeptide(L)'
;MSATTCPRARARRVPAALVALVALALALAACQADDGAGSVAPPGAGSEPEVEAAAGELPTDVRSVPEPLPGGAPGDLVALAERSTPEVPAGARAWDVLHLSEGVDGRPTAVSGVVYAPGGAAPEEGRPVLSWGHGTVGLADDCAPSRAGVLVPALAQLLDAGYVVAAT
;
A
#
# COMPACT_ATOMS: atom_id res chain seq x y z
N MET A 1 -53.47 69.75 -3.33
CA MET A 1 -53.05 68.92 -4.49
C MET A 1 -51.60 69.24 -4.78
N SER A 2 -50.66 68.39 -4.33
CA SER A 2 -49.24 68.49 -4.68
C SER A 2 -48.70 67.08 -4.85
N ALA A 3 -48.31 66.73 -6.06
CA ALA A 3 -47.73 65.44 -6.42
C ALA A 3 -46.21 65.51 -6.25
N THR A 4 -45.66 64.74 -5.31
CA THR A 4 -44.21 64.58 -5.15
C THR A 4 -43.75 63.40 -6.01
N THR A 5 -43.06 63.72 -7.11
CA THR A 5 -42.44 62.76 -8.02
C THR A 5 -41.23 62.10 -7.35
N CYS A 6 -41.23 60.77 -7.23
CA CYS A 6 -40.09 59.99 -6.76
C CYS A 6 -39.03 59.82 -7.89
N PRO A 7 -37.74 60.11 -7.67
CA PRO A 7 -36.72 59.93 -8.69
C PRO A 7 -36.44 58.44 -8.93
N ARG A 8 -36.57 58.01 -10.19
CA ARG A 8 -36.19 56.67 -10.63
C ARG A 8 -34.68 56.49 -10.51
N ALA A 9 -34.25 55.64 -9.57
CA ALA A 9 -32.86 55.22 -9.43
C ALA A 9 -32.40 54.50 -10.71
N ARG A 10 -31.36 55.03 -11.38
CA ARG A 10 -30.73 54.37 -12.52
C ARG A 10 -29.95 53.16 -12.02
N ALA A 11 -30.48 51.95 -12.27
CA ALA A 11 -29.75 50.72 -12.05
C ALA A 11 -28.47 50.74 -12.89
N ARG A 12 -27.30 50.71 -12.23
CA ARG A 12 -26.01 50.65 -12.90
C ARG A 12 -25.90 49.27 -13.55
N ARG A 13 -25.86 49.24 -14.89
CA ARG A 13 -25.60 48.01 -15.65
C ARG A 13 -24.16 47.62 -15.39
N VAL A 14 -23.93 46.54 -14.65
CA VAL A 14 -22.60 45.95 -14.50
C VAL A 14 -22.17 45.46 -15.89
N PRO A 15 -21.02 45.90 -16.43
CA PRO A 15 -20.59 45.45 -17.75
C PRO A 15 -20.35 43.94 -17.71
N ALA A 16 -20.76 43.23 -18.76
CA ALA A 16 -20.66 41.77 -18.85
C ALA A 16 -19.22 41.26 -18.61
N ALA A 17 -18.21 42.07 -18.94
CA ALA A 17 -16.81 41.78 -18.65
C ALA A 17 -16.49 41.66 -17.15
N LEU A 18 -17.14 42.46 -16.30
CA LEU A 18 -16.98 42.40 -14.84
C LEU A 18 -17.65 41.15 -14.26
N VAL A 19 -18.81 40.75 -14.81
CA VAL A 19 -19.47 39.49 -14.44
C VAL A 19 -18.62 38.29 -14.86
N ALA A 20 -18.04 38.32 -16.07
CA ALA A 20 -17.17 37.26 -16.56
C ALA A 20 -15.88 37.13 -15.73
N LEU A 21 -15.26 38.24 -15.34
CA LEU A 21 -14.06 38.23 -14.49
C LEU A 21 -14.35 37.66 -13.09
N VAL A 22 -15.49 38.03 -12.48
CA VAL A 22 -15.89 37.47 -11.17
C VAL A 22 -16.21 35.97 -11.28
N ALA A 23 -16.88 35.54 -12.35
CA ALA A 23 -17.17 34.13 -12.58
C ALA A 23 -15.89 33.29 -12.79
N LEU A 24 -14.91 33.82 -13.53
CA LEU A 24 -13.63 33.14 -13.74
C LEU A 24 -12.82 33.04 -12.44
N ALA A 25 -12.81 34.10 -11.62
CA ALA A 25 -12.15 34.07 -10.31
C ALA A 25 -12.79 33.05 -9.36
N LEU A 26 -14.12 32.93 -9.36
CA LEU A 26 -14.83 31.91 -8.58
C LEU A 26 -14.54 30.48 -9.04
N ALA A 27 -14.41 30.25 -10.36
CA ALA A 27 -14.08 28.93 -10.90
C ALA A 27 -12.65 28.48 -10.52
N LEU A 28 -11.68 29.39 -10.53
CA LEU A 28 -10.29 29.09 -10.13
C LEU A 28 -10.16 28.77 -8.63
N ALA A 29 -11.01 29.34 -7.77
CA ALA A 29 -11.01 29.04 -6.33
C ALA A 29 -11.56 27.65 -6.00
N ALA A 30 -12.44 27.10 -6.83
CA ALA A 30 -13.04 25.77 -6.61
C ALA A 30 -12.05 24.61 -6.86
N CYS A 31 -10.95 24.84 -7.58
CA CYS A 31 -9.94 23.80 -7.80
C CYS A 31 -8.97 23.60 -6.61
N GLN A 32 -9.01 24.48 -5.59
CA GLN A 32 -8.07 24.45 -4.47
C GLN A 32 -8.76 24.21 -3.12
N ALA A 33 -10.06 23.89 -3.12
CA ALA A 33 -10.82 23.61 -1.91
C ALA A 33 -11.16 22.11 -1.81
N ASP A 34 -10.12 21.28 -1.82
CA ASP A 34 -10.13 19.96 -1.20
C ASP A 34 -8.99 19.95 -0.16
N ASP A 35 -9.08 20.83 0.83
CA ASP A 35 -8.48 20.58 2.15
C ASP A 35 -9.32 19.51 2.84
N GLY A 36 -9.33 18.32 2.25
CA GLY A 36 -9.70 17.08 2.91
C GLY A 36 -8.64 16.77 3.96
N ALA A 37 -8.59 17.58 5.02
CA ALA A 37 -8.05 17.16 6.29
C ALA A 37 -9.00 16.08 6.83
N GLY A 38 -8.93 14.89 6.24
CA GLY A 38 -9.26 13.68 6.95
C GLY A 38 -8.39 13.69 8.20
N SER A 39 -8.99 14.01 9.33
CA SER A 39 -8.39 13.78 10.64
C SER A 39 -8.07 12.29 10.70
N VAL A 40 -6.84 11.91 10.35
CA VAL A 40 -6.28 10.63 10.71
C VAL A 40 -6.27 10.67 12.23
N ALA A 41 -7.27 10.03 12.83
CA ALA A 41 -7.23 9.71 14.24
C ALA A 41 -5.88 9.03 14.50
N PRO A 42 -5.18 9.33 15.61
CA PRO A 42 -4.04 8.51 16.00
C PRO A 42 -4.52 7.05 15.97
N PRO A 43 -3.71 6.08 15.50
CA PRO A 43 -4.10 4.69 15.62
C PRO A 43 -4.51 4.50 17.07
N GLY A 44 -5.79 4.22 17.28
CA GLY A 44 -6.24 3.69 18.55
C GLY A 44 -5.33 2.52 18.85
N ALA A 45 -5.07 2.29 20.12
CA ALA A 45 -4.57 1.01 20.60
C ALA A 45 -5.58 -0.08 20.19
N GLY A 46 -5.63 -0.39 18.90
CA GLY A 46 -6.09 -1.66 18.40
C GLY A 46 -5.06 -2.61 18.95
N SER A 47 -5.56 -3.57 19.71
CA SER A 47 -4.83 -4.70 20.22
C SER A 47 -3.74 -5.07 19.23
N GLU A 48 -2.50 -5.09 19.68
CA GLU A 48 -1.41 -5.72 18.96
C GLU A 48 -2.00 -7.00 18.35
N PRO A 49 -1.91 -7.23 17.02
CA PRO A 49 -2.15 -8.57 16.55
C PRO A 49 -1.11 -9.38 17.31
N GLU A 50 -1.58 -10.15 18.28
CA GLU A 50 -0.80 -11.20 18.88
C GLU A 50 -0.49 -12.10 17.68
N VAL A 51 0.69 -11.89 17.10
CA VAL A 51 1.27 -12.79 16.12
C VAL A 51 1.61 -14.02 16.95
N GLU A 52 0.57 -14.79 17.25
CA GLU A 52 0.70 -16.13 17.78
C GLU A 52 1.56 -16.82 16.75
N ALA A 53 2.80 -17.14 17.15
CA ALA A 53 3.74 -17.86 16.33
C ALA A 53 3.16 -19.26 16.13
N ALA A 54 2.19 -19.38 15.22
CA ALA A 54 1.63 -20.62 14.77
C ALA A 54 2.72 -21.28 13.91
N ALA A 55 3.65 -21.95 14.57
CA ALA A 55 4.69 -22.71 13.90
C ALA A 55 4.94 -24.01 14.66
N GLY A 56 4.16 -25.03 14.30
CA GLY A 56 4.86 -26.28 13.97
C GLY A 56 5.85 -25.99 12.84
N GLU A 57 6.94 -26.74 12.76
CA GLU A 57 7.99 -26.50 11.75
C GLU A 57 7.37 -26.42 10.34
N LEU A 58 7.40 -25.22 9.73
CA LEU A 58 6.86 -25.01 8.39
C LEU A 58 7.73 -25.76 7.36
N PRO A 59 7.13 -26.33 6.30
CA PRO A 59 7.89 -26.82 5.16
C PRO A 59 8.83 -25.75 4.60
N THR A 60 10.01 -26.18 4.12
CA THR A 60 10.99 -25.27 3.51
C THR A 60 10.99 -25.30 1.98
N ASP A 61 10.19 -26.17 1.36
CA ASP A 61 10.01 -26.15 -0.10
C ASP A 61 8.88 -25.19 -0.48
N VAL A 62 9.27 -23.96 -0.76
CA VAL A 62 8.37 -22.88 -1.21
C VAL A 62 7.97 -22.98 -2.68
N ARG A 63 8.57 -23.90 -3.45
CA ARG A 63 8.31 -24.04 -4.90
C ARG A 63 7.20 -25.05 -5.18
N SER A 64 6.98 -25.99 -4.27
CA SER A 64 5.96 -27.03 -4.41
C SER A 64 4.69 -26.59 -3.68
N VAL A 65 3.63 -26.35 -4.45
CA VAL A 65 2.30 -26.07 -3.89
C VAL A 65 1.66 -27.40 -3.45
N PRO A 66 1.28 -27.58 -2.17
CA PRO A 66 0.62 -28.81 -1.73
C PRO A 66 -0.76 -29.00 -2.36
N GLU A 67 -1.10 -30.25 -2.69
CA GLU A 67 -2.45 -30.64 -3.13
C GLU A 67 -3.01 -31.76 -2.23
N PRO A 68 -4.15 -31.56 -1.55
CA PRO A 68 -4.91 -30.30 -1.46
C PRO A 68 -4.15 -29.24 -0.65
N LEU A 69 -4.52 -27.96 -0.84
CA LEU A 69 -4.01 -26.88 0.01
C LEU A 69 -4.40 -27.13 1.48
N PRO A 70 -3.53 -26.77 2.45
CA PRO A 70 -3.90 -26.79 3.85
C PRO A 70 -5.05 -25.80 4.10
N GLY A 71 -5.88 -26.10 5.10
CA GLY A 71 -6.85 -25.13 5.59
C GLY A 71 -6.14 -23.95 6.28
N GLY A 72 -6.77 -22.77 6.23
CA GLY A 72 -6.24 -21.54 6.84
C GLY A 72 -6.94 -20.30 6.27
N ALA A 73 -6.54 -19.13 6.75
CA ALA A 73 -6.97 -17.83 6.26
C ALA A 73 -5.98 -17.27 5.21
N PRO A 74 -6.41 -16.35 4.34
CA PRO A 74 -5.49 -15.59 3.50
C PRO A 74 -4.41 -14.90 4.34
N GLY A 75 -3.14 -15.09 3.95
CA GLY A 75 -1.96 -14.63 4.68
C GLY A 75 -1.26 -15.73 5.50
N ASP A 76 -1.93 -16.84 5.82
CA ASP A 76 -1.30 -17.93 6.57
C ASP A 76 -0.16 -18.57 5.77
N LEU A 77 0.95 -18.86 6.45
CA LEU A 77 2.12 -19.46 5.82
C LEU A 77 1.90 -20.95 5.56
N VAL A 78 2.20 -21.36 4.32
CA VAL A 78 2.23 -22.75 3.87
C VAL A 78 3.66 -23.30 3.90
N ALA A 79 4.64 -22.49 3.53
CA ALA A 79 6.06 -22.84 3.55
C ALA A 79 6.92 -21.57 3.71
N LEU A 80 8.11 -21.74 4.30
CA LEU A 80 9.06 -20.67 4.57
C LEU A 80 10.49 -21.19 4.40
N ALA A 81 11.32 -20.48 3.64
CA ALA A 81 12.73 -20.82 3.49
C ALA A 81 13.60 -19.57 3.65
N GLU A 82 14.74 -19.69 4.33
CA GLU A 82 15.70 -18.58 4.39
C GLU A 82 16.33 -18.35 3.02
N ARG A 83 16.32 -17.08 2.57
CA ARG A 83 16.87 -16.64 1.29
C ARG A 83 18.27 -16.07 1.50
N SER A 84 19.26 -16.65 0.85
CA SER A 84 20.67 -16.28 0.95
C SER A 84 21.27 -15.97 -0.43
N THR A 85 20.61 -15.09 -1.18
CA THR A 85 21.04 -14.63 -2.51
C THR A 85 21.80 -13.31 -2.45
N PRO A 86 22.65 -12.96 -3.46
CA PRO A 86 23.46 -11.73 -3.44
C PRO A 86 22.68 -10.41 -3.41
N GLU A 87 21.40 -10.44 -3.76
CA GLU A 87 20.49 -9.28 -3.68
C GLU A 87 20.10 -8.91 -2.24
N VAL A 88 20.28 -9.81 -1.27
CA VAL A 88 19.99 -9.55 0.15
C VAL A 88 21.11 -8.67 0.71
N PRO A 89 20.82 -7.44 1.19
CA PRO A 89 21.84 -6.56 1.72
C PRO A 89 22.55 -7.17 2.95
N ALA A 90 23.83 -6.84 3.13
CA ALA A 90 24.61 -7.35 4.26
C ALA A 90 23.98 -6.94 5.59
N GLY A 91 23.85 -7.90 6.52
CA GLY A 91 23.22 -7.67 7.83
C GLY A 91 21.69 -7.70 7.82
N ALA A 92 21.05 -7.77 6.64
CA ALA A 92 19.63 -8.06 6.53
C ALA A 92 19.36 -9.56 6.54
N ARG A 93 18.08 -9.91 6.71
CA ARG A 93 17.56 -11.26 6.53
C ARG A 93 16.48 -11.26 5.47
N ALA A 94 16.35 -12.37 4.77
CA ALA A 94 15.28 -12.54 3.81
C ALA A 94 14.73 -13.96 3.84
N TRP A 95 13.48 -14.11 3.43
CA TRP A 95 12.82 -15.40 3.33
C TRP A 95 12.00 -15.48 2.07
N ASP A 96 12.08 -16.62 1.39
CA ASP A 96 11.06 -17.00 0.44
C ASP A 96 9.86 -17.54 1.21
N VAL A 97 8.66 -17.11 0.82
CA VAL A 97 7.39 -17.51 1.45
C VAL A 97 6.46 -18.13 0.43
N LEU A 98 5.68 -19.11 0.87
CA LEU A 98 4.46 -19.56 0.22
C LEU A 98 3.32 -19.35 1.20
N HIS A 99 2.30 -18.58 0.84
CA HIS A 99 1.18 -18.25 1.72
C HIS A 99 -0.17 -18.50 1.05
N LEU A 100 -1.20 -18.71 1.86
CA LEU A 100 -2.58 -18.84 1.40
C LEU A 100 -3.11 -17.47 0.93
N SER A 101 -3.87 -17.48 -0.16
CA SER A 101 -4.51 -16.31 -0.74
C SER A 101 -5.80 -16.72 -1.45
N GLU A 102 -6.44 -15.79 -2.14
CA GLU A 102 -7.66 -16.02 -2.92
C GLU A 102 -7.43 -15.69 -4.39
N GLY A 103 -7.83 -16.60 -5.27
CA GLY A 103 -7.86 -16.35 -6.70
C GLY A 103 -8.93 -15.33 -7.07
N VAL A 104 -8.87 -14.83 -8.31
CA VAL A 104 -9.87 -13.88 -8.84
C VAL A 104 -11.30 -14.40 -8.86
N ASP A 105 -11.47 -15.72 -8.74
CA ASP A 105 -12.74 -16.43 -8.66
C ASP A 105 -13.17 -16.76 -7.21
N GLY A 106 -12.43 -16.25 -6.21
CA GLY A 106 -12.68 -16.47 -4.79
C GLY A 106 -12.28 -17.87 -4.29
N ARG A 107 -11.59 -18.69 -5.10
CA ARG A 107 -11.11 -20.00 -4.64
C ARG A 107 -9.78 -19.85 -3.88
N PRO A 108 -9.53 -20.64 -2.83
CA PRO A 108 -8.23 -20.67 -2.17
C PRO A 108 -7.11 -20.98 -3.15
N THR A 109 -6.01 -20.23 -3.05
CA THR A 109 -4.79 -20.42 -3.84
C THR A 109 -3.57 -20.22 -2.95
N ALA A 110 -2.38 -20.63 -3.42
CA ALA A 110 -1.12 -20.31 -2.78
C ALA A 110 -0.34 -19.31 -3.64
N VAL A 111 0.28 -18.31 -3.00
CA VAL A 111 1.10 -17.28 -3.66
C VAL A 111 2.50 -17.29 -3.05
N SER A 112 3.51 -17.27 -3.93
CA SER A 112 4.90 -17.17 -3.50
C SER A 112 5.37 -15.72 -3.43
N GLY A 113 6.30 -15.42 -2.54
CA GLY A 113 6.88 -14.08 -2.40
C GLY A 113 8.21 -14.09 -1.68
N VAL A 114 8.75 -12.91 -1.43
CA VAL A 114 9.97 -12.71 -0.62
C VAL A 114 9.73 -11.64 0.43
N VAL A 115 10.13 -11.91 1.67
CA VAL A 115 10.13 -10.92 2.75
C VAL A 115 11.58 -10.57 3.09
N TYR A 116 11.91 -9.28 3.12
CA TYR A 116 13.19 -8.76 3.59
C TYR A 116 12.99 -8.03 4.91
N ALA A 117 13.84 -8.31 5.90
CA ALA A 117 13.82 -7.62 7.18
C ALA A 117 15.21 -7.09 7.55
N PRO A 118 15.29 -5.94 8.23
CA PRO A 118 16.55 -5.47 8.78
C PRO A 118 17.01 -6.46 9.87
N GLY A 119 18.32 -6.59 10.03
CA GLY A 119 18.89 -7.36 11.13
C GLY A 119 18.58 -6.77 12.51
N GLY A 120 18.94 -7.52 13.54
CA GLY A 120 18.74 -7.14 14.94
C GLY A 120 17.30 -7.28 15.43
N ALA A 121 17.11 -7.06 16.73
CA ALA A 121 15.80 -7.10 17.36
C ALA A 121 14.89 -6.00 16.79
N ALA A 122 13.60 -6.32 16.63
CA ALA A 122 12.60 -5.31 16.30
C ALA A 122 12.43 -4.33 17.48
N PRO A 123 12.13 -3.04 17.23
CA PRO A 123 11.70 -2.10 18.27
C PRO A 123 10.43 -2.58 18.97
N GLU A 124 10.14 -2.06 20.17
CA GLU A 124 8.91 -2.38 20.90
C GLU A 124 7.66 -2.00 20.09
N GLU A 125 7.71 -0.92 19.33
CA GLU A 125 6.59 -0.49 18.47
C GLU A 125 6.46 -1.33 17.18
N GLY A 126 7.34 -2.31 16.97
CA GLY A 126 7.42 -3.12 15.76
C GLY A 126 8.19 -2.43 14.63
N ARG A 127 8.15 -3.04 13.45
CA ARG A 127 8.76 -2.48 12.22
C ARG A 127 7.66 -2.05 11.26
N PRO A 128 7.79 -0.89 10.59
CA PRO A 128 6.88 -0.55 9.50
C PRO A 128 7.05 -1.56 8.36
N VAL A 129 5.93 -1.96 7.74
CA VAL A 129 5.93 -2.91 6.62
C VAL A 129 5.62 -2.16 5.32
N LEU A 130 6.46 -2.35 4.31
CA LEU A 130 6.26 -1.86 2.95
C LEU A 130 5.90 -3.03 2.04
N SER A 131 4.73 -2.94 1.41
CA SER A 131 4.31 -3.88 0.36
C SER A 131 4.87 -3.41 -0.99
N TRP A 132 5.56 -4.29 -1.70
CA TRP A 132 6.13 -4.04 -3.02
C TRP A 132 5.54 -4.98 -4.06
N GLY A 133 4.86 -4.42 -5.06
CA GLY A 133 4.40 -5.12 -6.25
C GLY A 133 5.37 -4.87 -7.41
N HIS A 134 5.86 -5.95 -8.02
CA HIS A 134 6.75 -5.84 -9.17
C HIS A 134 6.00 -5.39 -10.44
N GLY A 135 6.74 -4.90 -11.44
CA GLY A 135 6.18 -4.61 -12.77
C GLY A 135 5.84 -5.89 -13.56
N THR A 136 5.39 -5.77 -14.81
CA THR A 136 5.13 -6.97 -15.63
C THR A 136 6.41 -7.72 -15.97
N VAL A 137 6.51 -9.00 -15.57
CA VAL A 137 7.70 -9.86 -15.78
C VAL A 137 7.43 -11.08 -16.67
N GLY A 138 6.17 -11.49 -16.83
CA GLY A 138 5.75 -12.64 -17.64
C GLY A 138 4.54 -13.35 -17.04
N LEU A 139 4.08 -14.43 -17.68
CA LEU A 139 2.90 -15.20 -17.25
C LEU A 139 3.22 -16.64 -16.79
N ALA A 140 4.43 -17.12 -17.06
CA ALA A 140 4.86 -18.45 -16.63
C ALA A 140 5.42 -18.40 -15.20
N ASP A 141 5.37 -19.51 -14.46
CA ASP A 141 5.90 -19.58 -13.10
C ASP A 141 7.39 -19.24 -13.03
N ASP A 142 8.17 -19.61 -14.05
CA ASP A 142 9.60 -19.28 -14.13
C ASP A 142 9.86 -17.77 -14.24
N CYS A 143 8.86 -16.97 -14.61
CA CYS A 143 8.96 -15.52 -14.61
C CYS A 143 8.74 -14.90 -13.23
N ALA A 144 8.28 -15.65 -12.23
CA ALA A 144 7.98 -15.12 -10.91
C ALA A 144 9.26 -14.53 -10.25
N PRO A 145 9.24 -13.29 -9.75
CA PRO A 145 10.45 -12.67 -9.19
C PRO A 145 10.97 -13.38 -7.94
N SER A 146 10.10 -14.03 -7.17
CA SER A 146 10.49 -14.91 -6.07
C SER A 146 11.44 -16.04 -6.52
N ARG A 147 11.32 -16.50 -7.78
CA ARG A 147 12.16 -17.54 -8.40
C ARG A 147 13.36 -16.97 -9.17
N ALA A 148 13.15 -15.90 -9.93
CA ALA A 148 14.14 -15.35 -10.87
C ALA A 148 15.03 -14.24 -10.27
N GLY A 149 14.66 -13.71 -9.10
CA GLY A 149 15.29 -12.55 -8.47
C GLY A 149 14.31 -11.38 -8.34
N VAL A 150 14.32 -10.72 -7.17
CA VAL A 150 13.41 -9.60 -6.89
C VAL A 150 14.19 -8.29 -6.99
N LEU A 151 13.68 -7.36 -7.79
CA LEU A 151 14.18 -6.00 -7.85
C LEU A 151 13.27 -5.07 -7.05
N VAL A 152 13.70 -4.72 -5.83
CA VAL A 152 13.10 -3.65 -5.03
C VAL A 152 14.00 -2.41 -5.12
N PRO A 153 13.57 -1.32 -5.75
CA PRO A 153 14.33 -0.07 -5.78
C PRO A 153 14.63 0.42 -4.36
N ALA A 154 15.87 0.82 -4.12
CA ALA A 154 16.33 1.33 -2.83
C ALA A 154 16.12 0.37 -1.63
N LEU A 155 16.15 -0.96 -1.87
CA LEU A 155 15.97 -1.97 -0.82
C LEU A 155 16.87 -1.72 0.41
N ALA A 156 18.16 -1.50 0.20
CA ALA A 156 19.10 -1.27 1.29
C ALA A 156 18.70 -0.04 2.13
N GLN A 157 18.31 1.06 1.49
CA GLN A 157 17.90 2.29 2.18
C GLN A 157 16.60 2.08 2.97
N LEU A 158 15.65 1.29 2.44
CA LEU A 158 14.42 0.93 3.15
C LEU A 158 14.74 0.10 4.41
N LEU A 159 15.63 -0.89 4.28
CA LEU A 159 16.04 -1.72 5.40
C LEU A 159 16.83 -0.92 6.46
N ASP A 160 17.72 -0.02 6.04
CA ASP A 160 18.46 0.89 6.92
C ASP A 160 17.52 1.85 7.67
N ALA A 161 16.41 2.24 7.03
CA ALA A 161 15.34 3.03 7.66
C ALA A 161 14.41 2.20 8.56
N GLY A 162 14.65 0.89 8.70
CA GLY A 162 13.93 0.00 9.62
C GLY A 162 12.71 -0.70 9.04
N TYR A 163 12.42 -0.54 7.74
CA TYR A 163 11.27 -1.17 7.10
C TYR A 163 11.49 -2.67 6.90
N VAL A 164 10.43 -3.45 7.09
CA VAL A 164 10.30 -4.79 6.51
C VAL A 164 9.66 -4.62 5.13
N VAL A 165 10.18 -5.32 4.12
CA VAL A 165 9.65 -5.25 2.75
C VAL A 165 9.06 -6.61 2.37
N ALA A 166 7.77 -6.66 2.06
CA ALA A 166 7.12 -7.83 1.50
C ALA A 166 6.95 -7.63 -0.01
N ALA A 167 7.56 -8.50 -0.81
CA ALA A 167 7.53 -8.48 -2.26
C ALA A 167 6.77 -9.70 -2.80
N THR A 168 5.62 -9.45 -3.41
CA THR A 168 4.68 -10.48 -3.88
C THR A 168 4.12 -10.10 -5.24
#